data_AF-A0A6A2FK03-F1
#
_entry.id   AF-A0A6A2FK03-F1
#
_cell.length_a   1.000
_cell.length_b   1.000
_cell.length_c   1.000
_cell.angle_alpha   90.00
_cell.angle_beta   90.00
_cell.angle_gamma   90.00
#
_symmetry.space_group_name_H-M   'P 1'
#
loop_
_entity.id
_entity.type
_entity.pdbx_description
1 polymer ?
#
loop_
_entity_poly.entity_id
_entity_poly.type
_entity_poly.pdbx_seq_one_letter_code
_entity_poly.pdbx_strand_id
1 'polypeptide(L)'
;MKNFDYWKTKHDSDNLEEFSTDNIGLLWLKLKSILRKEIIVHFIEKNKIQLSERSLANQFRELFGILIQDYASSHRLLNDFIVELNAKQLQLINTEQLVSELYKLKTFDWGGDYKNSLDKYLVSKYVKIYTSYDTLISKLETEIPSIVNGYVLNSWFNHWSSILIEHIFKSHNSVLPTVGQIKGVDFFINDIPFDLKVTYLPSEFIRTQRAKKGLPVELTFLKRKAREANIPFNVSSTPSDIYYEITEKMKDRSDTFSLSVLENLKQERLQILEEAKINPAHLTKWFYENQGEMRFGSENRLFLVLVDSNDFNSSWKLKRNLDVLTPSINKYLDDFCNKNINDLRVSFTYSGKSQTFSALADIIFVVK
;
A
#
# COMPACT_ATOMS: atom_id res chain seq x y z
N MET A 1 -23.58 27.37 2.29
CA MET A 1 -23.44 25.92 2.56
C MET A 1 -22.58 25.32 1.45
N LYS A 2 -21.62 24.45 1.77
CA LYS A 2 -20.80 23.76 0.77
C LYS A 2 -21.70 22.81 -0.04
N ASN A 3 -21.92 23.12 -1.31
CA ASN A 3 -22.87 22.40 -2.17
C ASN A 3 -22.20 21.20 -2.87
N PHE A 4 -22.96 20.48 -3.69
CA PHE A 4 -22.46 19.32 -4.44
C PHE A 4 -21.21 19.63 -5.27
N ASP A 5 -21.21 20.74 -6.01
CA ASP A 5 -20.13 21.07 -6.94
C ASP A 5 -18.85 21.46 -6.19
N TYR A 6 -18.97 22.07 -5.01
CA TYR A 6 -17.83 22.33 -4.13
C TYR A 6 -17.10 21.02 -3.76
N TRP A 7 -17.84 20.01 -3.28
CA TRP A 7 -17.25 18.72 -2.90
C TRP A 7 -16.70 17.95 -4.10
N LYS A 8 -17.39 18.03 -5.24
CA LYS A 8 -16.90 17.48 -6.49
C LYS A 8 -15.55 18.09 -6.89
N THR A 9 -15.41 19.42 -6.85
CA THR A 9 -14.15 20.10 -7.15
C THR A 9 -13.04 19.69 -6.18
N LYS A 10 -13.33 19.57 -4.89
CA LYS A 10 -12.36 19.12 -3.88
C LYS A 10 -11.86 17.70 -4.15
N HIS A 11 -12.77 16.77 -4.42
CA HIS A 11 -12.42 15.39 -4.76
C HIS A 11 -11.62 15.31 -6.08
N ASP A 12 -12.07 15.99 -7.14
CA ASP A 12 -11.42 15.92 -8.46
C ASP A 12 -10.03 16.59 -8.48
N SER A 13 -9.74 17.46 -7.51
CA SER A 13 -8.43 18.10 -7.31
C SER A 13 -7.55 17.38 -6.28
N ASP A 14 -7.93 16.18 -5.84
CA ASP A 14 -7.24 15.37 -4.83
C ASP A 14 -7.06 16.10 -3.46
N ASN A 15 -7.92 17.09 -3.18
CA ASN A 15 -7.94 17.82 -1.91
C ASN A 15 -8.98 17.20 -0.96
N LEU A 16 -8.57 16.13 -0.28
CA LEU A 16 -9.47 15.32 0.56
C LEU A 16 -9.50 15.73 2.05
N GLU A 17 -8.69 16.70 2.49
CA GLU A 17 -8.52 17.05 3.91
C GLU A 17 -9.86 17.38 4.59
N GLU A 18 -10.67 18.24 3.96
CA GLU A 18 -11.93 18.74 4.53
C GLU A 18 -13.00 17.65 4.71
N PHE A 19 -12.91 16.55 3.97
CA PHE A 19 -13.84 15.43 4.07
C PHE A 19 -13.74 14.69 5.41
N SER A 20 -12.64 14.87 6.13
CA SER A 20 -12.41 14.24 7.44
C SER A 20 -13.03 15.02 8.59
N THR A 21 -13.46 16.27 8.35
CA THR A 21 -13.94 17.19 9.41
C THR A 21 -15.32 17.77 9.11
N ASP A 22 -15.83 17.59 7.90
CA ASP A 22 -17.10 18.15 7.44
C ASP A 22 -18.11 17.04 7.14
N ASN A 23 -19.21 17.02 7.91
CA ASN A 23 -20.25 15.99 7.80
C ASN A 23 -20.94 15.96 6.43
N ILE A 24 -21.01 17.09 5.72
CA ILE A 24 -21.60 17.15 4.38
C ILE A 24 -20.62 16.58 3.36
N GLY A 25 -19.33 16.89 3.51
CA GLY A 25 -18.27 16.29 2.70
C GLY A 25 -18.24 14.78 2.86
N LEU A 26 -18.26 14.30 4.10
CA LEU A 26 -18.32 12.87 4.39
C LEU A 26 -19.54 12.20 3.76
N LEU A 27 -20.72 12.85 3.82
CA LEU A 27 -21.94 12.34 3.19
C LEU A 27 -21.74 12.21 1.67
N TRP A 28 -21.09 13.19 1.05
CA TRP A 28 -20.75 13.16 -0.38
C TRP A 28 -19.85 11.97 -0.73
N LEU A 29 -18.83 11.65 0.09
CA LEU A 29 -17.95 10.49 -0.13
C LEU A 29 -18.68 9.16 0.04
N LYS A 30 -19.48 9.00 1.11
CA LYS A 30 -20.27 7.78 1.33
C LYS A 30 -21.24 7.55 0.16
N LEU A 31 -21.89 8.62 -0.31
CA LEU A 31 -22.74 8.57 -1.50
C LEU A 31 -21.96 8.24 -2.77
N LYS A 32 -20.74 8.78 -2.93
CA LYS A 32 -19.84 8.45 -4.04
C LYS A 32 -19.51 6.95 -4.08
N SER A 33 -19.42 6.30 -2.92
CA SER A 33 -19.15 4.85 -2.83
C SER A 33 -20.24 4.02 -3.51
N ILE A 34 -21.49 4.44 -3.38
CA ILE A 34 -22.63 3.71 -3.96
C ILE A 34 -22.94 4.13 -5.40
N LEU A 35 -22.11 5.00 -6.00
CA LEU A 35 -22.31 5.53 -7.35
C LEU A 35 -21.84 4.54 -8.43
N ARG A 36 -22.48 3.37 -8.47
CA ARG A 36 -22.43 2.38 -9.55
C ARG A 36 -23.86 2.03 -9.92
N LYS A 37 -24.13 1.83 -11.21
CA LYS A 37 -25.50 1.69 -11.74
C LYS A 37 -26.35 0.68 -10.97
N GLU A 38 -25.80 -0.50 -10.70
CA GLU A 38 -26.52 -1.56 -9.96
C GLU A 38 -26.70 -1.20 -8.48
N ILE A 39 -25.68 -0.60 -7.86
CA ILE A 39 -25.68 -0.26 -6.43
C ILE A 39 -26.67 0.89 -6.14
N ILE A 40 -26.64 1.97 -6.94
CA ILE A 40 -27.53 3.12 -6.72
C ILE A 40 -28.99 2.73 -6.93
N VAL A 41 -29.28 1.88 -7.93
CA VAL A 41 -30.64 1.36 -8.18
C VAL A 41 -31.13 0.58 -6.95
N HIS A 42 -30.30 -0.32 -6.41
CA HIS A 42 -30.64 -1.06 -5.21
C HIS A 42 -30.87 -0.13 -3.99
N PHE A 43 -30.03 0.90 -3.84
CA PHE A 43 -30.17 1.88 -2.76
C PHE A 43 -31.48 2.67 -2.84
N ILE A 44 -31.84 3.20 -4.01
CA ILE A 44 -33.06 4.00 -4.16
C ILE A 44 -34.32 3.16 -3.99
N GLU A 45 -34.34 1.93 -4.51
CA GLU A 45 -35.48 1.01 -4.38
C GLU A 45 -35.70 0.63 -2.91
N LYS A 46 -34.63 0.24 -2.20
CA LYS A 46 -34.70 -0.14 -0.79
C LYS A 46 -35.24 0.99 0.09
N ASN A 47 -34.83 2.22 -0.21
CA ASN A 47 -35.16 3.40 0.59
C ASN A 47 -36.38 4.19 0.04
N LYS A 48 -37.04 3.66 -1.00
CA LYS A 48 -38.22 4.27 -1.64
C LYS A 48 -37.96 5.71 -2.10
N ILE A 49 -36.75 5.98 -2.57
CA ILE A 49 -36.34 7.29 -3.10
C ILE A 49 -36.69 7.31 -4.59
N GLN A 50 -37.37 8.38 -5.03
CA GLN A 50 -37.64 8.62 -6.43
C GLN A 50 -36.64 9.62 -6.99
N LEU A 51 -36.01 9.24 -8.10
CA LEU A 51 -35.12 10.12 -8.87
C LEU A 51 -35.75 10.38 -10.24
N SER A 52 -35.72 11.63 -10.67
CA SER A 52 -36.18 12.06 -11.98
C SER A 52 -35.08 11.97 -13.05
N GLU A 53 -33.82 12.03 -12.61
CA GLU A 53 -32.66 12.03 -13.49
C GLU A 53 -32.30 10.64 -14.01
N ARG A 54 -31.83 10.59 -15.26
CA ARG A 54 -31.46 9.34 -15.94
C ARG A 54 -29.97 9.07 -15.97
N SER A 55 -29.15 10.11 -16.02
CA SER A 55 -27.69 9.96 -16.06
C SER A 55 -27.14 9.73 -14.66
N LEU A 56 -26.15 8.86 -14.52
CA LEU A 56 -25.55 8.56 -13.21
C LEU A 56 -24.98 9.82 -12.54
N ALA A 57 -24.41 10.73 -13.31
CA ALA A 57 -23.87 12.00 -12.80
C ALA A 57 -24.96 12.92 -12.25
N ASN A 58 -26.12 13.03 -12.93
CA ASN A 58 -27.22 13.83 -12.43
C ASN A 58 -27.96 13.16 -11.27
N GLN A 59 -28.12 11.83 -11.31
CA GLN A 59 -28.64 11.04 -10.19
C GLN A 59 -27.80 11.24 -8.93
N PHE A 60 -26.47 11.34 -9.06
CA PHE A 60 -25.59 11.65 -7.93
C PHE A 60 -25.95 13.00 -7.31
N ARG A 61 -26.09 14.04 -8.14
CA ARG A 61 -26.42 15.39 -7.69
C ARG A 61 -27.82 15.48 -7.09
N GLU A 62 -28.82 14.86 -7.73
CA GLU A 62 -30.21 14.81 -7.26
C GLU A 62 -30.29 14.08 -5.91
N LEU A 63 -29.73 12.88 -5.83
CA LEU A 63 -29.72 12.08 -4.61
C LEU A 63 -28.98 12.80 -3.47
N PHE A 64 -27.85 13.45 -3.76
CA PHE A 64 -27.16 14.28 -2.76
C PHE A 64 -28.05 15.43 -2.26
N GLY A 65 -28.78 16.10 -3.16
CA GLY A 65 -29.71 17.18 -2.82
C GLY A 65 -30.89 16.73 -1.95
N ILE A 66 -31.32 15.47 -2.08
CA ILE A 66 -32.33 14.85 -1.22
C ILE A 66 -31.72 14.53 0.16
N LEU A 67 -30.57 13.84 0.19
CA LEU A 67 -29.96 13.35 1.43
C LEU A 67 -29.42 14.49 2.33
N ILE A 68 -29.00 15.61 1.75
CA ILE A 68 -28.47 16.73 2.55
C ILE A 68 -29.55 17.42 3.44
N GLN A 69 -30.84 17.25 3.13
CA GLN A 69 -31.93 17.86 3.90
C GLN A 69 -32.01 17.33 5.35
N ASP A 70 -31.66 16.05 5.55
CA ASP A 70 -31.45 15.44 6.86
C ASP A 70 -30.17 14.59 6.81
N TYR A 71 -29.03 15.27 6.87
CA TYR A 71 -27.73 14.61 6.75
C TYR A 71 -27.49 13.58 7.87
N ALA A 72 -28.05 13.80 9.08
CA ALA A 72 -27.85 12.90 10.21
C ALA A 72 -28.54 11.55 9.97
N SER A 73 -29.80 11.55 9.52
CA SER A 73 -30.49 10.32 9.13
C SER A 73 -29.89 9.70 7.86
N SER A 74 -29.44 10.52 6.91
CA SER A 74 -28.85 10.03 5.66
C SER A 74 -27.52 9.31 5.85
N HIS A 75 -26.71 9.73 6.81
CA HIS A 75 -25.50 8.98 7.21
C HIS A 75 -25.85 7.58 7.69
N ARG A 76 -26.85 7.44 8.57
CA ARG A 76 -27.31 6.11 9.04
C ARG A 76 -27.80 5.26 7.87
N LEU A 77 -28.63 5.83 7.00
CA LEU A 77 -29.19 5.15 5.84
C LEU A 77 -28.11 4.59 4.90
N LEU A 78 -27.08 5.40 4.61
CA LEU A 78 -25.95 4.98 3.79
C LEU A 78 -25.08 3.95 4.50
N ASN A 79 -24.77 4.16 5.79
CA ASN A 79 -23.97 3.22 6.57
C ASN A 79 -24.61 1.83 6.59
N ASP A 80 -25.91 1.74 6.92
CA ASP A 80 -26.64 0.48 6.99
C ASP A 80 -26.67 -0.25 5.64
N PHE A 81 -26.86 0.50 4.55
CA PHE A 81 -26.84 -0.06 3.20
C PHE A 81 -25.45 -0.57 2.80
N ILE A 82 -24.40 0.22 3.09
CA ILE A 82 -23.02 -0.13 2.79
C ILE A 82 -22.60 -1.39 3.57
N VAL A 83 -22.95 -1.48 4.86
CA VAL A 83 -22.67 -2.66 5.69
C VAL A 83 -23.36 -3.90 5.13
N GLU A 84 -24.64 -3.81 4.75
CA GLU A 84 -25.36 -4.94 4.14
C GLU A 84 -24.71 -5.40 2.83
N LEU A 85 -24.38 -4.45 1.94
CA LEU A 85 -23.80 -4.78 0.65
C LEU A 85 -22.39 -5.35 0.79
N ASN A 86 -21.59 -4.82 1.72
CA ASN A 86 -20.28 -5.36 2.04
C ASN A 86 -20.37 -6.80 2.55
N ALA A 87 -21.32 -7.11 3.45
CA ALA A 87 -21.51 -8.48 3.93
C ALA A 87 -21.77 -9.47 2.77
N LYS A 88 -22.54 -9.07 1.75
CA LYS A 88 -22.73 -9.86 0.52
C LYS A 88 -21.44 -9.98 -0.29
N GLN A 89 -20.69 -8.89 -0.46
CA GLN A 89 -19.43 -8.89 -1.21
C GLN A 89 -18.35 -9.77 -0.57
N LEU A 90 -18.25 -9.77 0.77
CA LEU A 90 -17.28 -10.60 1.51
C LEU A 90 -17.53 -12.10 1.30
N GLN A 91 -18.80 -12.53 1.23
CA GLN A 91 -19.17 -13.93 1.02
C GLN A 91 -18.77 -14.48 -0.37
N LEU A 92 -18.50 -13.60 -1.34
CA LEU A 92 -18.10 -14.02 -2.70
C LEU A 92 -16.63 -14.46 -2.78
N ILE A 93 -15.81 -14.11 -1.79
CA ILE A 93 -14.37 -14.39 -1.80
C ILE A 93 -14.09 -15.65 -0.98
N ASN A 94 -13.63 -16.70 -1.63
CA ASN A 94 -13.05 -17.86 -0.95
C ASN A 94 -11.61 -17.55 -0.52
N THR A 95 -11.46 -17.06 0.71
CA THR A 95 -10.16 -16.65 1.27
C THR A 95 -9.19 -17.82 1.42
N GLU A 96 -9.67 -19.01 1.79
CA GLU A 96 -8.84 -20.22 1.92
C GLU A 96 -8.21 -20.62 0.59
N GLN A 97 -9.04 -20.70 -0.46
CA GLN A 97 -8.55 -20.99 -1.81
C GLN A 97 -7.57 -19.92 -2.29
N LEU A 98 -7.88 -18.64 -2.07
CA LEU A 98 -7.01 -17.54 -2.49
C LEU A 98 -5.65 -17.58 -1.80
N VAL A 99 -5.63 -17.85 -0.49
CA VAL A 99 -4.39 -18.05 0.27
C VAL A 99 -3.59 -19.20 -0.33
N SER A 100 -4.22 -20.35 -0.59
CA SER A 100 -3.57 -21.52 -1.20
C SER A 100 -2.90 -21.18 -2.54
N GLU A 101 -3.59 -20.43 -3.41
CA GLU A 101 -3.02 -19.94 -4.68
C GLU A 101 -1.84 -18.99 -4.45
N LEU A 102 -1.95 -18.02 -3.54
CA LEU A 102 -0.88 -17.08 -3.21
C LEU A 102 0.36 -17.81 -2.67
N TYR A 103 0.21 -18.95 -1.99
CA TYR A 103 1.34 -19.78 -1.52
C TYR A 103 2.15 -20.44 -2.64
N LYS A 104 1.59 -20.57 -3.85
CA LYS A 104 2.30 -21.13 -5.02
C LYS A 104 3.43 -20.24 -5.52
N LEU A 105 3.38 -18.92 -5.26
CA LEU A 105 4.49 -18.02 -5.57
C LEU A 105 5.66 -18.26 -4.60
N LYS A 106 6.80 -18.72 -5.12
CA LYS A 106 7.98 -19.06 -4.32
C LYS A 106 9.01 -17.93 -4.26
N THR A 107 9.13 -17.17 -5.34
CA THR A 107 10.09 -16.09 -5.52
C THR A 107 9.35 -14.80 -5.86
N PHE A 108 9.82 -13.69 -5.32
CA PHE A 108 9.27 -12.36 -5.59
C PHE A 108 10.38 -11.51 -6.18
N ASP A 109 10.54 -11.61 -7.50
CA ASP A 109 11.55 -10.87 -8.25
C ASP A 109 10.87 -10.10 -9.37
N TRP A 110 11.03 -8.78 -9.37
CA TRP A 110 10.45 -7.95 -10.39
C TRP A 110 11.31 -8.05 -11.65
N GLY A 111 10.74 -8.65 -12.68
CA GLY A 111 11.31 -8.55 -14.01
C GLY A 111 11.37 -7.10 -14.48
N GLY A 112 12.58 -6.58 -14.73
CA GLY A 112 12.79 -5.25 -15.30
C GLY A 112 12.66 -4.07 -14.31
N ASP A 113 12.34 -2.88 -14.82
CA ASP A 113 12.22 -1.66 -14.00
C ASP A 113 10.81 -1.53 -13.40
N TYR A 114 10.63 -2.05 -12.18
CA TYR A 114 9.37 -2.00 -11.42
C TYR A 114 8.85 -0.58 -11.12
N LYS A 115 9.67 0.46 -11.30
CA LYS A 115 9.26 1.86 -11.10
C LYS A 115 8.54 2.43 -12.33
N ASN A 116 8.67 1.79 -13.48
CA ASN A 116 8.05 2.18 -14.73
C ASN A 116 7.03 1.13 -15.20
N SER A 117 6.16 1.53 -16.11
CA SER A 117 5.24 0.59 -16.75
C SER A 117 6.03 -0.36 -17.67
N LEU A 118 5.62 -1.63 -17.72
CA LEU A 118 6.33 -2.67 -18.48
C LEU A 118 6.53 -2.27 -19.95
N ASP A 119 5.54 -1.60 -20.56
CA ASP A 119 5.63 -1.06 -21.92
C ASP A 119 6.79 -0.05 -22.05
N LYS A 120 6.93 0.90 -21.12
CA LYS A 120 8.03 1.88 -21.14
C LYS A 120 9.38 1.19 -20.99
N TYR A 121 9.46 0.18 -20.14
CA TYR A 121 10.68 -0.62 -19.98
C TYR A 121 11.04 -1.34 -21.28
N LEU A 122 10.09 -2.07 -21.89
CA LEU A 122 10.33 -2.82 -23.13
C LEU A 122 10.71 -1.89 -24.29
N VAL A 123 10.03 -0.74 -24.42
CA VAL A 123 10.35 0.26 -25.44
C VAL A 123 11.75 0.84 -25.24
N SER A 124 12.10 1.23 -24.01
CA SER A 124 13.38 1.88 -23.73
C SER A 124 14.58 0.93 -23.77
N LYS A 125 14.40 -0.34 -23.39
CA LYS A 125 15.49 -1.32 -23.30
C LYS A 125 15.67 -2.18 -24.54
N TYR A 126 14.61 -2.43 -25.29
CA TYR A 126 14.67 -3.32 -26.45
C TYR A 126 14.38 -2.56 -27.75
N VAL A 127 13.22 -1.91 -27.86
CA VAL A 127 12.77 -1.29 -29.13
C VAL A 127 13.69 -0.15 -29.59
N LYS A 128 14.10 0.73 -28.69
CA LYS A 128 14.97 1.88 -29.03
C LYS A 128 16.45 1.56 -29.08
N ILE A 129 16.87 0.36 -28.67
CA ILE A 129 18.28 -0.03 -28.52
C ILE A 129 18.73 -0.93 -29.67
N TYR A 130 17.92 -1.92 -30.05
CA TYR A 130 18.31 -2.91 -31.04
C TYR A 130 17.72 -2.57 -32.42
N THR A 131 18.59 -2.36 -33.39
CA THR A 131 18.20 -2.17 -34.81
C THR A 131 18.16 -3.48 -35.59
N SER A 132 18.88 -4.51 -35.15
CA SER A 132 18.88 -5.84 -35.75
C SER A 132 17.64 -6.62 -35.34
N TYR A 133 16.86 -7.06 -36.33
CA TYR A 133 15.69 -7.91 -36.13
C TYR A 133 16.06 -9.23 -35.43
N ASP A 134 17.09 -9.93 -35.91
CA ASP A 134 17.50 -11.21 -35.35
C ASP A 134 17.96 -11.09 -33.88
N THR A 135 18.64 -9.98 -33.54
CA THR A 135 19.00 -9.70 -32.14
C THR A 135 17.76 -9.49 -31.30
N LEU A 136 16.76 -8.75 -31.79
CA LEU A 136 15.51 -8.55 -31.07
C LEU A 136 14.74 -9.86 -30.87
N ILE A 137 14.68 -10.73 -31.87
CA ILE A 137 14.11 -12.07 -31.76
C ILE A 137 14.84 -12.89 -30.69
N SER A 138 16.17 -12.89 -30.70
CA SER A 138 16.95 -13.59 -29.66
C SER A 138 16.62 -13.08 -28.25
N LYS A 139 16.43 -11.76 -28.06
CA LYS A 139 16.02 -11.20 -26.76
C LYS A 139 14.59 -11.58 -26.35
N LEU A 140 13.67 -11.68 -27.31
CA LEU A 140 12.30 -12.15 -27.09
C LEU A 140 12.26 -13.60 -26.62
N GLU A 141 13.22 -14.42 -27.02
CA GLU A 141 13.31 -15.83 -26.63
C GLU A 141 14.08 -16.05 -25.33
N THR A 142 15.07 -15.20 -25.03
CA THR A 142 16.03 -15.45 -23.93
C THR A 142 15.83 -14.58 -22.68
N GLU A 143 15.45 -13.31 -22.83
CA GLU A 143 15.43 -12.35 -21.70
C GLU A 143 14.04 -11.86 -21.35
N ILE A 144 13.29 -11.41 -22.37
CA ILE A 144 11.96 -10.82 -22.19
C ILE A 144 10.98 -11.77 -21.47
N PRO A 145 10.97 -13.10 -21.72
CA PRO A 145 10.03 -14.00 -21.04
C PRO A 145 10.20 -13.97 -19.52
N SER A 146 11.43 -13.97 -19.01
CA SER A 146 11.69 -13.89 -17.57
C SER A 146 11.18 -12.58 -16.98
N ILE A 147 11.40 -11.47 -17.70
CA ILE A 147 10.98 -10.12 -17.30
C ILE A 147 9.44 -10.03 -17.21
N VAL A 148 8.75 -10.48 -18.27
CA VAL A 148 7.29 -10.48 -18.34
C VAL A 148 6.71 -11.38 -17.26
N ASN A 149 7.26 -12.59 -17.07
CA ASN A 149 6.83 -13.53 -16.04
C ASN A 149 6.93 -12.91 -14.64
N GLY A 150 8.08 -12.32 -14.30
CA GLY A 150 8.26 -11.65 -13.01
C GLY A 150 7.26 -10.51 -12.78
N TYR A 151 7.05 -9.67 -13.80
CA TYR A 151 6.07 -8.58 -13.73
C TYR A 151 4.63 -9.09 -13.52
N VAL A 152 4.18 -10.06 -14.32
CA VAL A 152 2.82 -10.59 -14.27
C VAL A 152 2.56 -11.30 -12.94
N LEU A 153 3.46 -12.20 -12.52
CA LEU A 153 3.30 -12.98 -11.28
C LEU A 153 3.30 -12.07 -10.04
N ASN A 154 4.20 -11.09 -9.96
CA ASN A 154 4.24 -10.18 -8.82
C ASN A 154 3.06 -9.19 -8.83
N SER A 155 2.60 -8.75 -10.01
CA SER A 155 1.41 -7.90 -10.13
C SER A 155 0.15 -8.66 -9.68
N TRP A 156 0.00 -9.91 -10.14
CA TRP A 156 -1.07 -10.81 -9.72
C TRP A 156 -1.03 -11.03 -8.20
N PHE A 157 0.15 -11.36 -7.64
CA PHE A 157 0.31 -11.57 -6.21
C PHE A 157 -0.04 -10.32 -5.40
N ASN A 158 0.44 -9.15 -5.79
CA ASN A 158 0.12 -7.90 -5.11
C ASN A 158 -1.37 -7.58 -5.18
N HIS A 159 -2.00 -7.76 -6.33
CA HIS A 159 -3.44 -7.52 -6.49
C HIS A 159 -4.27 -8.40 -5.54
N TRP A 160 -4.04 -9.71 -5.59
CA TRP A 160 -4.84 -10.66 -4.80
C TRP A 160 -4.53 -10.64 -3.32
N SER A 161 -3.28 -10.39 -2.94
CA SER A 161 -2.94 -10.19 -1.53
C SER A 161 -3.48 -8.87 -0.98
N SER A 162 -3.57 -7.80 -1.79
CA SER A 162 -4.29 -6.58 -1.39
C SER A 162 -5.77 -6.85 -1.14
N ILE A 163 -6.44 -7.57 -2.04
CA ILE A 163 -7.85 -7.98 -1.84
C ILE A 163 -8.01 -8.78 -0.55
N LEU A 164 -7.08 -9.71 -0.28
CA LEU A 164 -7.09 -10.52 0.93
C LEU A 164 -6.91 -9.66 2.21
N ILE A 165 -5.99 -8.70 2.20
CA ILE A 165 -5.76 -7.80 3.34
C ILE A 165 -6.96 -6.87 3.53
N GLU A 166 -7.49 -6.28 2.45
CA GLU A 166 -8.70 -5.46 2.49
C GLU A 166 -9.88 -6.25 3.06
N HIS A 167 -10.01 -7.54 2.73
CA HIS A 167 -11.06 -8.40 3.28
C HIS A 167 -11.01 -8.43 4.82
N ILE A 168 -9.82 -8.42 5.44
CA ILE A 168 -9.67 -8.35 6.90
C ILE A 168 -10.24 -7.03 7.43
N PHE A 169 -9.83 -5.88 6.88
CA PHE A 169 -10.34 -4.57 7.28
C PHE A 169 -11.86 -4.47 7.10
N LYS A 170 -12.36 -4.87 5.92
CA LYS A 170 -13.77 -4.81 5.54
C LYS A 170 -14.65 -5.75 6.36
N SER A 171 -14.08 -6.74 7.04
CA SER A 171 -14.80 -7.66 7.93
C SER A 171 -14.91 -7.13 9.37
N HIS A 172 -14.24 -6.02 9.71
CA HIS A 172 -14.22 -5.48 11.06
C HIS A 172 -15.39 -4.52 11.31
N ASN A 173 -16.05 -4.63 12.47
CA ASN A 173 -17.25 -3.84 12.79
C ASN A 173 -16.99 -2.33 12.93
N SER A 174 -15.78 -1.91 13.27
CA SER A 174 -15.41 -0.48 13.36
C SER A 174 -15.09 0.16 12.01
N VAL A 175 -15.10 -0.63 10.92
CA VAL A 175 -14.77 -0.20 9.58
C VAL A 175 -16.05 -0.10 8.75
N LEU A 176 -16.30 1.08 8.18
CA LEU A 176 -17.28 1.23 7.12
C LEU A 176 -16.53 1.19 5.77
N PRO A 177 -16.71 0.17 4.94
CA PRO A 177 -15.93 0.04 3.71
C PRO A 177 -16.51 0.88 2.57
N THR A 178 -15.71 1.11 1.53
CA THR A 178 -16.28 1.50 0.23
C THR A 178 -16.76 0.27 -0.52
N VAL A 179 -18.02 0.28 -0.96
CA VAL A 179 -18.65 -0.81 -1.74
C VAL A 179 -18.53 -0.62 -3.25
N GLY A 180 -18.25 0.62 -3.67
CA GLY A 180 -17.74 0.96 -4.99
C GLY A 180 -16.48 1.79 -4.84
N GLN A 181 -15.47 1.50 -5.67
CA GLN A 181 -14.16 2.14 -5.61
C GLN A 181 -14.25 3.66 -5.69
N ILE A 182 -13.60 4.32 -4.75
CA ILE A 182 -13.37 5.77 -4.71
C ILE A 182 -11.86 5.98 -4.75
N LYS A 183 -11.41 6.97 -5.53
CA LYS A 183 -9.99 7.31 -5.57
C LYS A 183 -9.55 7.82 -4.19
N GLY A 184 -8.52 7.22 -3.61
CA GLY A 184 -7.92 7.67 -2.35
C GLY A 184 -8.77 7.40 -1.10
N VAL A 185 -9.79 6.53 -1.18
CA VAL A 185 -10.59 6.10 -0.03
C VAL A 185 -10.98 4.63 -0.21
N ASP A 186 -10.45 3.76 0.64
CA ASP A 186 -10.79 2.34 0.68
C ASP A 186 -11.89 2.05 1.71
N PHE A 187 -11.84 2.74 2.86
CA PHE A 187 -12.80 2.60 3.95
C PHE A 187 -12.78 3.82 4.88
N PHE A 188 -13.69 3.83 5.84
CA PHE A 188 -13.79 4.82 6.91
C PHE A 188 -13.61 4.13 8.26
N ILE A 189 -12.83 4.75 9.16
CA ILE A 189 -12.72 4.34 10.56
C ILE A 189 -13.09 5.56 11.41
N ASN A 190 -14.10 5.43 12.27
CA ASN A 190 -14.69 6.56 13.02
C ASN A 190 -14.99 7.77 12.12
N ASP A 191 -15.65 7.53 10.97
CA ASP A 191 -16.02 8.56 10.00
C ASP A 191 -14.84 9.31 9.34
N ILE A 192 -13.60 8.87 9.54
CA ILE A 192 -12.42 9.38 8.85
C ILE A 192 -12.14 8.49 7.62
N PRO A 193 -12.12 9.04 6.39
CA PRO A 193 -11.76 8.27 5.20
C PRO A 193 -10.26 7.94 5.22
N PHE A 194 -9.91 6.71 4.85
CA PHE A 194 -8.53 6.25 4.69
C PHE A 194 -8.33 5.47 3.40
N ASP A 195 -7.17 5.67 2.78
CA ASP A 195 -6.58 4.78 1.79
C ASP A 195 -5.57 3.84 2.48
N LEU A 196 -5.63 2.55 2.16
CA LEU A 196 -4.78 1.52 2.74
C LEU A 196 -3.50 1.38 1.88
N LYS A 197 -2.35 1.59 2.51
CA LYS A 197 -1.04 1.37 1.90
C LYS A 197 -0.32 0.19 2.55
N VAL A 198 -0.33 -0.96 1.89
CA VAL A 198 0.48 -2.12 2.30
C VAL A 198 1.91 -1.96 1.80
N THR A 199 2.87 -1.96 2.71
CA THR A 199 4.29 -1.72 2.40
C THR A 199 5.21 -2.52 3.33
N TYR A 200 6.52 -2.46 3.09
CA TYR A 200 7.56 -3.00 3.95
C TYR A 200 8.34 -1.87 4.60
N LEU A 201 9.24 -2.19 5.54
CA LEU A 201 10.22 -1.21 6.00
C LEU A 201 11.15 -0.85 4.82
N PRO A 202 11.16 0.40 4.32
CA PRO A 202 11.86 0.72 3.08
C PRO A 202 13.37 0.61 3.24
N SER A 203 14.05 -0.01 2.27
CA SER A 203 15.52 -0.10 2.25
C SER A 203 16.19 1.28 2.27
N GLU A 204 15.59 2.25 1.59
CA GLU A 204 16.02 3.65 1.58
C GLU A 204 15.85 4.34 2.95
N PHE A 205 14.76 4.04 3.66
CA PHE A 205 14.59 4.49 5.05
C PHE A 205 15.69 3.89 5.95
N ILE A 206 15.92 2.57 5.86
CA ILE A 206 17.01 1.90 6.61
C ILE A 206 18.35 2.57 6.29
N ARG A 207 18.65 2.80 5.01
CA ARG A 207 19.89 3.46 4.57
C ARG A 207 20.06 4.85 5.18
N THR A 208 19.02 5.68 5.18
CA THR A 208 19.10 7.04 5.76
C THR A 208 19.26 7.01 7.28
N GLN A 209 18.60 6.07 7.97
CA GLN A 209 18.75 5.89 9.42
C GLN A 209 20.15 5.38 9.81
N ARG A 210 20.74 4.47 9.03
CA ARG A 210 22.15 4.04 9.19
C ARG A 210 23.12 5.21 9.04
N ALA A 211 22.92 6.04 8.01
CA ALA A 211 23.78 7.20 7.75
C ALA A 211 23.76 8.19 8.93
N LYS A 212 22.58 8.45 9.52
CA LYS A 212 22.45 9.28 10.73
C LYS A 212 23.22 8.74 11.94
N LYS A 213 23.43 7.41 12.01
CA LYS A 213 24.22 6.72 13.04
C LYS A 213 25.72 6.63 12.70
N GLY A 214 26.16 7.23 11.60
CA GLY A 214 27.55 7.10 11.11
C GLY A 214 27.89 5.71 10.58
N LEU A 215 26.89 4.85 10.36
CA LEU A 215 27.08 3.50 9.86
C LEU A 215 27.20 3.51 8.33
N PRO A 216 28.10 2.69 7.75
CA PRO A 216 28.20 2.55 6.30
C PRO A 216 26.94 1.92 5.70
N VAL A 217 26.76 2.12 4.39
CA VAL A 217 25.81 1.36 3.58
C VAL A 217 26.09 -0.13 3.74
N GLU A 218 25.05 -0.93 3.93
CA GLU A 218 25.18 -2.37 4.25
C GLU A 218 26.04 -3.13 3.23
N LEU A 219 25.83 -2.90 1.93
CA LEU A 219 26.63 -3.56 0.91
C LEU A 219 28.12 -3.17 1.01
N THR A 220 28.42 -1.91 1.34
CA THR A 220 29.80 -1.44 1.55
C THR A 220 30.42 -2.13 2.77
N PHE A 221 29.65 -2.27 3.85
CA PHE A 221 30.05 -3.00 5.04
C PHE A 221 30.33 -4.49 4.74
N LEU A 222 29.41 -5.15 4.04
CA LEU A 222 29.53 -6.55 3.64
C LEU A 222 30.74 -6.79 2.75
N LYS A 223 30.96 -5.96 1.72
CA LYS A 223 32.14 -6.07 0.84
C LYS A 223 33.45 -5.98 1.62
N ARG A 224 33.52 -5.09 2.61
CA ARG A 224 34.69 -4.97 3.51
C ARG A 224 34.87 -6.23 4.35
N LYS A 225 33.80 -6.71 5.00
CA LYS A 225 33.85 -7.92 5.84
C LYS A 225 34.13 -9.20 5.06
N ALA A 226 33.63 -9.32 3.84
CA ALA A 226 33.96 -10.41 2.94
C ALA A 226 35.46 -10.46 2.62
N ARG A 227 36.09 -9.30 2.36
CA ARG A 227 37.54 -9.21 2.15
C ARG A 227 38.34 -9.59 3.40
N GLU A 228 37.94 -9.11 4.57
CA GLU A 228 38.55 -9.50 5.85
C GLU A 228 38.50 -11.02 6.08
N ALA A 229 37.39 -11.66 5.69
CA ALA A 229 37.22 -13.10 5.78
C ALA A 229 37.84 -13.90 4.62
N ASN A 230 38.45 -13.27 3.62
CA ASN A 230 38.88 -13.93 2.37
C ASN A 230 37.73 -14.65 1.63
N ILE A 231 36.51 -14.11 1.68
CA ILE A 231 35.36 -14.61 0.92
C ILE A 231 35.39 -13.96 -0.48
N PRO A 232 35.63 -14.71 -1.56
CA PRO A 232 35.59 -14.17 -2.90
C PRO A 232 34.15 -13.85 -3.31
N PHE A 233 33.94 -12.75 -4.04
CA PHE A 233 32.65 -12.39 -4.62
C PHE A 233 32.85 -11.69 -5.96
N ASN A 234 31.88 -11.80 -6.86
CA ASN A 234 31.98 -11.19 -8.19
C ASN A 234 31.66 -9.69 -8.15
N VAL A 235 32.68 -8.84 -8.27
CA VAL A 235 32.53 -7.38 -8.25
C VAL A 235 31.76 -6.81 -9.45
N SER A 236 31.62 -7.55 -10.55
CA SER A 236 30.91 -7.10 -11.74
C SER A 236 29.40 -7.39 -11.71
N SER A 237 28.92 -8.17 -10.73
CA SER A 237 27.50 -8.48 -10.56
C SER A 237 26.69 -7.27 -10.07
N THR A 238 25.36 -7.37 -10.11
CA THR A 238 24.49 -6.30 -9.60
C THR A 238 24.65 -6.14 -8.07
N PRO A 239 24.32 -4.97 -7.49
CA PRO A 239 24.38 -4.78 -6.04
C PRO A 239 23.60 -5.82 -5.24
N SER A 240 22.45 -6.27 -5.76
CA SER A 240 21.61 -7.30 -5.13
C SER A 240 22.29 -8.67 -5.17
N ASP A 241 22.85 -9.05 -6.31
CA ASP A 241 23.56 -10.33 -6.47
C ASP A 241 24.81 -10.40 -5.60
N ILE A 242 25.57 -9.30 -5.51
CA ILE A 242 26.75 -9.24 -4.62
C ILE A 242 26.33 -9.38 -3.16
N TYR A 243 25.24 -8.71 -2.76
CA TYR A 243 24.70 -8.83 -1.41
C TYR A 243 24.32 -10.28 -1.11
N TYR A 244 23.57 -10.91 -2.02
CA TYR A 244 23.16 -12.31 -1.91
C TYR A 244 24.38 -13.24 -1.83
N GLU A 245 25.30 -13.16 -2.77
CA GLU A 245 26.49 -14.02 -2.83
C GLU A 245 27.33 -13.93 -1.53
N ILE A 246 27.57 -12.72 -1.03
CA ILE A 246 28.34 -12.55 0.22
C ILE A 246 27.58 -13.14 1.40
N THR A 247 26.28 -12.86 1.52
CA THR A 247 25.49 -13.34 2.67
C THR A 247 25.32 -14.85 2.67
N GLU A 248 25.08 -15.50 1.53
CA GLU A 248 25.01 -16.96 1.43
C GLU A 248 26.37 -17.60 1.72
N LYS A 249 27.47 -17.09 1.16
CA LYS A 249 28.81 -17.61 1.49
C LYS A 249 29.18 -17.46 2.96
N MET A 250 28.76 -16.38 3.61
CA MET A 250 28.91 -16.21 5.05
C MET A 250 28.08 -17.20 5.86
N LYS A 251 26.85 -17.52 5.42
CA LYS A 251 26.01 -18.57 6.04
C LYS A 251 26.62 -19.95 5.85
N ASP A 252 27.02 -20.31 4.64
CA ASP A 252 27.58 -21.62 4.30
C ASP A 252 28.87 -21.91 5.09
N ARG A 253 29.70 -20.88 5.29
CA ARG A 253 30.92 -21.02 6.08
C ARG A 253 30.62 -21.30 7.56
N SER A 254 29.52 -20.76 8.09
CA SER A 254 29.01 -21.01 9.45
C SER A 254 30.04 -20.79 10.57
N ASP A 255 31.08 -20.00 10.33
CA ASP A 255 32.08 -19.65 11.34
C ASP A 255 31.63 -18.46 12.20
N THR A 256 32.24 -18.31 13.37
CA THR A 256 31.87 -17.26 14.34
C THR A 256 31.98 -15.84 13.76
N PHE A 257 33.00 -15.56 12.93
CA PHE A 257 33.15 -14.25 12.32
C PHE A 257 32.02 -13.98 11.32
N SER A 258 31.79 -14.90 10.38
CA SER A 258 30.75 -14.75 9.35
C SER A 258 29.35 -14.61 9.96
N LEU A 259 29.01 -15.45 10.95
CA LEU A 259 27.73 -15.36 11.66
C LEU A 259 27.61 -14.04 12.45
N SER A 260 28.68 -13.56 13.09
CA SER A 260 28.66 -12.29 13.82
C SER A 260 28.44 -11.07 12.90
N VAL A 261 28.94 -11.12 11.66
CA VAL A 261 28.74 -10.06 10.66
C VAL A 261 27.28 -9.99 10.22
N LEU A 262 26.65 -11.14 9.95
CA LEU A 262 25.24 -11.22 9.57
C LEU A 262 24.33 -10.81 10.73
N GLU A 263 24.64 -11.28 11.93
CA GLU A 263 23.88 -10.92 13.13
C GLU A 263 23.99 -9.43 13.45
N ASN A 264 25.17 -8.83 13.29
CA ASN A 264 25.35 -7.39 13.45
C ASN A 264 24.42 -6.58 12.52
N LEU A 265 24.35 -6.94 11.24
CA LEU A 265 23.43 -6.27 10.30
C LEU A 265 21.97 -6.50 10.66
N LYS A 266 21.61 -7.71 11.11
CA LYS A 266 20.26 -8.02 11.58
C LYS A 266 19.89 -7.14 12.77
N GLN A 267 20.75 -7.04 13.77
CA GLN A 267 20.52 -6.22 14.96
C GLN A 267 20.43 -4.73 14.63
N GLU A 268 21.25 -4.22 13.71
CA GLU A 268 21.15 -2.83 13.24
C GLU A 268 19.80 -2.55 12.57
N ARG A 269 19.28 -3.50 11.77
CA ARG A 269 17.94 -3.39 11.16
C ARG A 269 16.82 -3.46 12.19
N LEU A 270 16.91 -4.38 13.16
CA LEU A 270 15.95 -4.50 14.25
C LEU A 270 15.91 -3.23 15.11
N GLN A 271 17.07 -2.64 15.41
CA GLN A 271 17.12 -1.37 16.12
C GLN A 271 16.41 -0.25 15.35
N ILE A 272 16.63 -0.15 14.04
CA ILE A 272 15.94 0.84 13.19
C ILE A 272 14.43 0.60 13.16
N LEU A 273 13.99 -0.66 13.13
CA LEU A 273 12.58 -1.03 13.21
C LEU A 273 11.95 -0.59 14.54
N GLU A 274 12.60 -0.89 15.66
CA GLU A 274 12.10 -0.48 16.99
C GLU A 274 12.07 1.04 17.14
N GLU A 275 13.07 1.76 16.64
CA GLU A 275 13.05 3.23 16.57
C GLU A 275 11.87 3.76 15.74
N ALA A 276 11.55 3.09 14.63
CA ALA A 276 10.39 3.45 13.80
C ALA A 276 9.05 3.15 14.49
N LYS A 277 8.96 2.11 15.32
CA LYS A 277 7.78 1.82 16.14
C LYS A 277 7.61 2.81 17.29
N ILE A 278 8.71 3.25 17.91
CA ILE A 278 8.69 4.27 18.98
C ILE A 278 8.30 5.64 18.42
N ASN A 279 8.75 5.98 17.22
CA ASN A 279 8.42 7.23 16.54
C ASN A 279 7.80 6.98 15.15
N PRO A 280 6.54 6.51 15.08
CA PRO A 280 5.89 6.19 13.82
C PRO A 280 5.69 7.43 12.94
N ALA A 281 5.50 8.61 13.54
CA ALA A 281 5.32 9.87 12.81
C ALA A 281 6.47 10.19 11.84
N HIS A 282 7.71 9.88 12.23
CA HIS A 282 8.88 10.07 11.36
C HIS A 282 8.82 9.14 10.12
N LEU A 283 8.44 7.87 10.30
CA LEU A 283 8.29 6.94 9.18
C LEU A 283 7.07 7.29 8.31
N THR A 284 5.96 7.70 8.92
CA THR A 284 4.75 8.16 8.20
C THR A 284 5.08 9.34 7.30
N LYS A 285 5.76 10.36 7.84
CA LYS A 285 6.22 11.51 7.06
C LYS A 285 7.14 11.07 5.93
N TRP A 286 8.10 10.19 6.21
CA TRP A 286 9.00 9.67 5.19
C TRP A 286 8.24 8.99 4.03
N PHE A 287 7.19 8.21 4.31
CA PHE A 287 6.37 7.59 3.26
C PHE A 287 5.70 8.62 2.35
N TYR A 288 5.21 9.73 2.89
CA TYR A 288 4.60 10.79 2.09
C TYR A 288 5.63 11.61 1.29
N GLU A 289 6.82 11.86 1.84
CA GLU A 289 7.87 12.64 1.16
C GLU A 289 8.56 11.85 0.04
N ASN A 290 8.60 10.51 0.16
CA ASN A 290 9.34 9.62 -0.75
C ASN A 290 8.42 8.79 -1.66
N GLN A 291 7.22 9.30 -1.96
CA GLN A 291 6.31 8.67 -2.92
C GLN A 291 6.89 8.72 -4.34
N GLY A 292 6.48 7.78 -5.19
CA GLY A 292 6.75 7.89 -6.63
C GLY A 292 5.88 8.98 -7.26
N GLU A 293 6.42 9.74 -8.22
CA GLU A 293 5.73 10.88 -8.84
C GLU A 293 4.34 10.52 -9.41
N MET A 294 4.25 9.40 -10.12
CA MET A 294 3.00 8.89 -10.69
C MET A 294 1.98 8.41 -9.63
N ARG A 295 2.40 8.32 -8.36
CA ARG A 295 1.60 7.83 -7.23
C ARG A 295 1.50 8.87 -6.11
N PHE A 296 1.90 10.12 -6.37
CA PHE A 296 1.77 11.18 -5.40
C PHE A 296 0.29 11.36 -5.01
N GLY A 297 0.04 11.40 -3.71
CA GLY A 297 -1.25 11.69 -3.13
C GLY A 297 -1.11 12.31 -1.74
N SER A 298 -2.12 13.09 -1.35
CA SER A 298 -2.25 13.72 -0.02
C SER A 298 -3.53 13.30 0.70
N GLU A 299 -4.17 12.23 0.23
CA GLU A 299 -5.23 11.54 0.96
C GLU A 299 -4.74 11.02 2.31
N ASN A 300 -5.66 10.84 3.24
CA ASN A 300 -5.39 10.17 4.50
C ASN A 300 -4.99 8.72 4.25
N ARG A 301 -3.96 8.23 4.94
CA ARG A 301 -3.45 6.87 4.72
C ARG A 301 -3.26 6.08 5.98
N LEU A 302 -3.69 4.83 5.94
CA LEU A 302 -3.30 3.83 6.91
C LEU A 302 -2.22 2.95 6.30
N PHE A 303 -1.00 3.01 6.84
CA PHE A 303 0.09 2.18 6.37
C PHE A 303 0.11 0.85 7.12
N LEU A 304 0.08 -0.26 6.38
CA LEU A 304 0.33 -1.59 6.92
C LEU A 304 1.77 -1.97 6.59
N VAL A 305 2.68 -1.84 7.57
CA VAL A 305 4.11 -2.11 7.41
C VAL A 305 4.40 -3.55 7.83
N LEU A 306 4.70 -4.39 6.84
CA LEU A 306 5.00 -5.81 7.04
C LEU A 306 6.51 -6.02 7.17
N VAL A 307 6.95 -6.72 8.21
CA VAL A 307 8.37 -7.02 8.44
C VAL A 307 8.53 -8.45 8.93
N ASP A 308 9.25 -9.27 8.18
CA ASP A 308 9.79 -10.53 8.69
C ASP A 308 11.13 -10.21 9.35
N SER A 309 11.16 -10.28 10.69
CA SER A 309 12.32 -9.89 11.50
C SER A 309 13.49 -10.87 11.37
N ASN A 310 13.22 -12.09 10.88
CA ASN A 310 14.24 -13.10 10.60
C ASN A 310 14.84 -12.93 9.21
N ASP A 311 14.03 -12.56 8.22
CA ASP A 311 14.47 -12.23 6.87
C ASP A 311 13.67 -11.08 6.27
N PHE A 312 14.19 -9.87 6.39
CA PHE A 312 13.55 -8.65 5.87
C PHE A 312 13.24 -8.75 4.36
N ASN A 313 14.04 -9.50 3.59
CA ASN A 313 13.82 -9.68 2.14
C ASN A 313 12.62 -10.59 1.85
N SER A 314 12.21 -11.43 2.81
CA SER A 314 11.04 -12.32 2.72
C SER A 314 9.75 -11.70 3.26
N SER A 315 9.75 -10.42 3.68
CA SER A 315 8.56 -9.74 4.23
C SER A 315 7.34 -9.77 3.32
N TRP A 316 7.52 -9.92 2.00
CA TRP A 316 6.42 -10.07 1.05
C TRP A 316 5.54 -11.31 1.30
N LYS A 317 6.10 -12.37 1.91
CA LYS A 317 5.35 -13.58 2.28
C LYS A 317 4.30 -13.29 3.36
N LEU A 318 4.46 -12.23 4.15
CA LEU A 318 3.48 -11.85 5.16
C LEU A 318 2.15 -11.37 4.56
N LYS A 319 2.15 -10.88 3.31
CA LYS A 319 0.92 -10.43 2.63
C LYS A 319 -0.14 -11.53 2.46
N ARG A 320 0.26 -12.80 2.50
CA ARG A 320 -0.62 -13.97 2.41
C ARG A 320 -0.80 -14.72 3.73
N ASN A 321 -0.28 -14.18 4.83
CA ASN A 321 -0.28 -14.86 6.13
C ASN A 321 -1.37 -14.29 7.05
N LEU A 322 -2.59 -14.83 6.94
CA LEU A 322 -3.74 -14.37 7.70
C LEU A 322 -3.56 -14.52 9.22
N ASP A 323 -2.84 -15.54 9.68
CA ASP A 323 -2.63 -15.80 11.10
C ASP A 323 -1.85 -14.68 11.81
N VAL A 324 -1.00 -13.96 11.06
CA VAL A 324 -0.22 -12.84 11.57
C VAL A 324 -0.91 -11.50 11.28
N LEU A 325 -1.55 -11.37 10.11
CA LEU A 325 -2.24 -10.15 9.69
C LEU A 325 -3.48 -9.87 10.53
N THR A 326 -4.38 -10.85 10.65
CA THR A 326 -5.72 -10.66 11.25
C THR A 326 -5.65 -10.18 12.70
N PRO A 327 -4.87 -10.79 13.61
CA PRO A 327 -4.80 -10.33 15.00
C PRO A 327 -4.23 -8.91 15.12
N SER A 328 -3.22 -8.58 14.31
CA SER A 328 -2.56 -7.27 14.33
C SER A 328 -3.49 -6.15 13.83
N ILE A 329 -4.22 -6.42 12.74
CA ILE A 329 -5.18 -5.47 12.17
C ILE A 329 -6.38 -5.28 13.11
N ASN A 330 -6.98 -6.37 13.60
CA ASN A 330 -8.13 -6.28 14.50
C ASN A 330 -7.79 -5.54 15.79
N LYS A 331 -6.65 -5.85 16.42
CA LYS A 331 -6.20 -5.13 17.61
C LYS A 331 -6.11 -3.62 17.38
N TYR A 332 -5.51 -3.20 16.26
CA TYR A 332 -5.45 -1.78 15.92
C TYR A 332 -6.84 -1.16 15.74
N LEU A 333 -7.74 -1.86 15.04
CA LEU A 333 -9.09 -1.38 14.74
C LEU A 333 -10.00 -1.31 15.97
N ASP A 334 -9.83 -2.23 16.92
CA ASP A 334 -10.49 -2.23 18.23
C ASP A 334 -10.04 -1.03 19.08
N ASP A 335 -8.74 -0.72 19.06
CA ASP A 335 -8.15 0.37 19.83
C ASP A 335 -8.34 1.76 19.18
N PHE A 336 -8.70 1.83 17.88
CA PHE A 336 -8.74 3.07 17.11
C PHE A 336 -9.74 4.10 17.66
N CYS A 337 -10.84 3.66 18.29
CA CYS A 337 -11.82 4.54 18.94
C CYS A 337 -11.23 5.40 20.06
N ASN A 338 -10.10 4.99 20.63
CA ASN A 338 -9.42 5.72 21.71
C ASN A 338 -8.35 6.70 21.21
N LYS A 339 -8.09 6.75 19.88
CA LYS A 339 -7.05 7.63 19.32
C LYS A 339 -7.51 9.08 19.23
N ASN A 340 -6.59 10.00 19.55
CA ASN A 340 -6.80 11.41 19.28
C ASN A 340 -6.47 11.72 17.82
N ILE A 341 -7.40 12.35 17.10
CA ILE A 341 -7.23 12.71 15.69
C ILE A 341 -6.01 13.61 15.45
N ASN A 342 -5.60 14.42 16.43
CA ASN A 342 -4.44 15.29 16.31
C ASN A 342 -3.12 14.49 16.26
N ASP A 343 -3.07 13.31 16.88
CA ASP A 343 -1.89 12.43 16.85
C ASP A 343 -1.70 11.80 15.45
N LEU A 344 -2.76 11.79 14.64
CA LEU A 344 -2.74 11.28 13.26
C LEU A 344 -2.25 12.34 12.26
N ARG A 345 -2.19 13.62 12.63
CA ARG A 345 -1.85 14.68 11.68
C ARG A 345 -0.38 14.58 11.25
N VAL A 346 -0.16 14.50 9.94
CA VAL A 346 1.16 14.56 9.33
C VAL A 346 1.27 15.76 8.40
N SER A 347 2.34 16.52 8.56
CA SER A 347 2.70 17.62 7.66
C SER A 347 3.98 17.29 6.91
N PHE A 348 3.93 17.39 5.58
CA PHE A 348 5.00 16.93 4.70
C PHE A 348 5.16 17.82 3.46
N THR A 349 6.34 17.76 2.85
CA THR A 349 6.62 18.39 1.55
C THR A 349 6.83 17.31 0.49
N TYR A 350 6.79 17.70 -0.78
CA TYR A 350 7.06 16.75 -1.86
C TYR A 350 7.93 17.41 -2.92
N SER A 351 8.95 16.67 -3.38
CA SER A 351 9.90 17.18 -4.37
C SER A 351 9.17 17.67 -5.62
N GLY A 352 9.50 18.87 -6.08
CA GLY A 352 8.84 19.50 -7.22
C GLY A 352 7.53 20.23 -6.89
N LYS A 353 7.07 20.26 -5.63
CA LYS A 353 5.92 21.05 -5.18
C LYS A 353 6.33 22.04 -4.10
N SER A 354 5.96 23.30 -4.27
CA SER A 354 6.32 24.39 -3.34
C SER A 354 5.44 24.44 -2.09
N GLN A 355 4.24 23.86 -2.14
CA GLN A 355 3.30 23.87 -1.03
C GLN A 355 3.60 22.75 -0.02
N THR A 356 3.25 23.00 1.24
CA THR A 356 3.19 21.98 2.29
C THR A 356 1.83 21.30 2.28
N PHE A 357 1.81 19.99 2.51
CA PHE A 357 0.61 19.17 2.56
C PHE A 357 0.31 18.75 4.00
N SER A 358 -0.95 18.46 4.26
CA SER A 358 -1.49 17.95 5.52
C SER A 358 -2.37 16.74 5.22
N ALA A 359 -2.26 15.70 6.03
CA ALA A 359 -3.12 14.51 5.96
C ALA A 359 -3.26 13.90 7.37
N LEU A 360 -4.25 13.03 7.54
CA LEU A 360 -4.34 12.12 8.68
C LEU A 360 -3.74 10.78 8.28
N ALA A 361 -2.81 10.27 9.08
CA ALA A 361 -2.19 8.99 8.79
C ALA A 361 -1.72 8.26 10.04
N ASP A 362 -1.64 6.94 9.93
CA ASP A 362 -1.14 6.08 10.99
C ASP A 362 -0.45 4.84 10.41
N ILE A 363 0.24 4.08 11.26
CA ILE A 363 0.96 2.87 10.90
C ILE A 363 0.53 1.69 11.78
N ILE A 364 0.23 0.57 11.13
CA ILE A 364 0.14 -0.75 11.73
C ILE A 364 1.42 -1.50 11.38
N PHE A 365 2.22 -1.84 12.39
CA PHE A 365 3.37 -2.72 12.21
C PHE A 365 2.96 -4.18 12.41
N VAL A 366 3.17 -5.01 11.38
CA VAL A 366 3.00 -6.46 11.46
C VAL A 366 4.38 -7.08 11.37
N VAL A 367 4.88 -7.55 12.52
CA VAL A 367 6.23 -8.11 12.63
C VAL A 367 6.15 -9.58 12.98
N LYS A 368 6.82 -10.42 12.19
CA LYS A 368 6.95 -11.87 12.42
C LYS A 368 8.36 -12.23 12.87
#